data_AF-A0A5J5TUG9-F1
#
_entry.id   AF-A0A5J5TUG9-F1
#
_cell.length_a   1.000
_cell.length_b   1.000
_cell.length_c   1.000
_cell.angle_alpha   90.00
_cell.angle_beta   90.00
_cell.angle_gamma   90.00
#
_symmetry.space_group_name_H-M   'P 1'
#
loop_
_entity.id
_entity.type
_entity.pdbx_description
1 polymer ?
#
loop_
_entity_poly.entity_id
_entity_poly.type
_entity_poly.pdbx_seq_one_letter_code
_entity_poly.pdbx_strand_id
1 'polypeptide(L)' 'MVRQFGNFIGTFLDNYMKVMGTCYRGFMWIRFQIDVREPLKQRKKTILSQNHSLYAQFQYERLSILCFLCG' A
#
# COMPACT_ATOMS: atom_id res chain seq x y z
N MET A 1 -1.59 -3.49 -11.43
CA MET A 1 -2.29 -3.06 -10.20
C MET A 1 -1.31 -2.66 -9.08
N VAL A 2 -0.32 -3.51 -8.73
CA VAL A 2 0.68 -3.25 -7.67
C VAL A 2 1.39 -1.89 -7.79
N ARG A 3 1.93 -1.59 -8.98
CA ARG A 3 2.61 -0.31 -9.25
C ARG A 3 1.71 0.92 -9.05
N GLN A 4 0.41 0.80 -9.33
CA GLN A 4 -0.55 1.91 -9.12
C GLN A 4 -0.83 2.17 -7.64
N PHE A 5 -0.78 1.13 -6.81
CA PHE A 5 -0.87 1.29 -5.36
C PHE A 5 0.42 1.85 -4.79
N GLY A 6 1.58 1.30 -5.21
CA GLY A 6 2.89 1.85 -4.84
C GLY A 6 3.00 3.34 -5.17
N ASN A 7 2.66 3.72 -6.41
CA ASN A 7 2.68 5.12 -6.87
C ASN A 7 1.64 6.02 -6.19
N PHE A 8 0.56 5.45 -5.65
CA PHE A 8 -0.42 6.21 -4.91
C PHE A 8 0.09 6.56 -3.52
N ILE A 9 0.82 5.64 -2.88
CA ILE A 9 1.35 5.84 -1.53
C ILE A 9 2.66 6.65 -1.57
N GLY A 10 3.53 6.38 -2.54
CA GLY A 10 4.80 7.09 -2.74
C GLY A 10 5.48 6.67 -4.04
N THR A 11 6.79 6.48 -4.04
CA THR A 11 7.52 5.98 -5.22
C THR A 11 7.62 4.47 -5.16
N PHE A 12 7.00 3.76 -6.11
CA PHE A 12 7.13 2.30 -6.19
C PHE A 12 8.59 1.90 -6.42
N LEU A 13 9.13 1.04 -5.56
CA LEU A 13 10.48 0.52 -5.70
C LEU A 13 10.46 -0.89 -6.29
N ASP A 14 9.79 -1.80 -5.60
CA ASP A 14 9.76 -3.20 -5.98
C ASP A 14 8.53 -3.91 -5.41
N ASN A 15 8.17 -5.02 -6.03
CA ASN A 15 7.15 -5.93 -5.54
C ASN A 15 7.84 -7.14 -4.93
N TYR A 16 7.49 -7.52 -3.70
CA TYR A 16 8.06 -8.72 -3.09
C TYR A 16 7.44 -9.97 -3.73
N MET A 17 7.98 -10.38 -4.89
CA MET A 17 7.48 -11.53 -5.66
C MET A 17 8.00 -12.88 -5.16
N LYS A 18 8.97 -12.89 -4.22
CA LYS A 18 9.74 -14.10 -3.85
C LYS A 18 8.92 -15.23 -3.19
N VAL A 19 7.66 -14.99 -2.82
CA VAL A 19 6.73 -15.99 -2.28
C VAL A 19 5.33 -15.79 -2.85
N MET A 20 5.20 -15.60 -4.17
CA MET A 20 3.90 -15.66 -4.85
C MET A 20 3.62 -17.04 -5.47
N GLY A 21 4.14 -18.13 -4.88
CA GLY A 21 3.63 -19.47 -5.15
C GLY A 21 2.20 -19.67 -4.61
N THR A 22 1.84 -18.87 -3.63
CA THR A 22 0.53 -18.82 -2.99
C THR A 22 0.30 -17.37 -2.60
N CYS A 23 -0.50 -16.64 -3.37
CA CYS A 23 -1.09 -15.39 -2.90
C CYS A 23 -1.74 -15.70 -1.53
N TYR A 24 -1.11 -15.29 -0.42
CA TYR A 24 -1.77 -15.28 0.88
C TYR A 24 -3.05 -14.48 0.67
N ARG A 25 -4.19 -15.16 0.63
CA ARG A 25 -5.41 -14.83 -0.15
C ARG A 25 -6.11 -13.49 0.20
N GLY A 26 -5.47 -12.59 0.95
CA GLY A 26 -6.00 -11.28 1.31
C GLY A 26 -5.01 -10.13 1.31
N PHE A 27 -3.70 -10.33 1.10
CA PHE A 27 -2.70 -9.25 1.27
C PHE A 27 -1.61 -9.26 0.19
N MET A 28 -1.12 -8.06 -0.14
CA MET A 28 -0.06 -7.83 -1.12
C MET A 28 1.04 -6.97 -0.51
N TRP A 29 2.28 -7.40 -0.67
CA TRP A 29 3.45 -6.76 -0.09
C TRP A 29 4.16 -5.91 -1.12
N ILE A 30 4.19 -4.61 -0.90
CA ILE A 30 4.73 -3.63 -1.84
C ILE A 30 5.86 -2.88 -1.15
N ARG A 31 7.03 -2.79 -1.79
CA ARG A 31 8.10 -1.90 -1.34
C ARG A 31 7.97 -0.58 -2.10
N PHE A 32 7.86 0.50 -1.34
CA PHE A 32 7.74 1.84 -1.85
C PHE A 32 8.50 2.80 -0.93
N GLN A 33 8.96 3.91 -1.50
CA GLN A 33 9.57 5.01 -0.77
C GLN A 33 8.52 6.07 -0.49
N ILE A 34 8.45 6.59 0.73
CA ILE A 34 7.58 7.71 1.10
C ILE A 34 8.36 8.77 1.83
N ASP A 35 7.89 10.01 1.74
CA ASP A 35 8.28 11.05 2.67
C ASP A 35 7.45 10.89 3.95
N VAL A 36 8.11 10.63 5.07
CA VAL A 36 7.48 10.45 6.39
C VAL A 36 7.02 11.78 7.01
N ARG A 37 7.37 12.91 6.40
CA ARG A 37 6.88 14.24 6.80
C ARG A 37 5.44 14.49 6.36
N GLU A 38 5.00 13.76 5.34
CA GLU A 38 3.64 13.85 4.82
C GLU A 38 2.70 12.87 5.53
N PRO A 39 1.40 13.19 5.64
CA PRO A 39 0.42 12.29 6.22
C PRO A 39 0.38 10.93 5.52
N LEU A 40 0.38 9.86 6.32
CA LEU A 40 0.33 8.49 5.82
C LEU A 40 -1.05 8.17 5.24
N LYS A 41 -1.07 7.61 4.03
CA LYS A 41 -2.32 7.22 3.37
C LYS A 41 -2.79 5.89 3.95
N GLN A 42 -3.94 5.85 4.61
CA GLN A 42 -4.45 4.64 5.25
C GLN A 42 -5.27 3.74 4.32
N ARG A 43 -6.00 4.34 3.37
CA ARG A 43 -6.86 3.59 2.44
C ARG A 43 -6.98 4.27 1.08
N LYS A 44 -7.25 3.48 0.04
CA LYS A 44 -7.60 3.96 -1.30
C LYS A 44 -8.90 3.31 -1.76
N LYS A 45 -9.86 4.10 -2.21
CA LYS A 45 -11.04 3.59 -2.91
C LYS A 45 -10.62 3.18 -4.32
N THR A 46 -10.77 1.91 -4.65
CA THR A 46 -10.50 1.34 -5.98
C THR A 46 -11.81 0.91 -6.60
N ILE A 47 -12.08 1.40 -7.80
CA ILE A 47 -13.25 0.99 -8.59
C ILE A 47 -12.85 -0.27 -9.36
N LEU A 48 -13.56 -1.36 -9.12
CA LEU A 48 -13.32 -2.64 -9.77
C LEU A 48 -14.18 -2.80 -11.03
N SER A 49 -15.42 -2.32 -10.99
CA SER A 49 -16.37 -2.25 -12.11
C SER A 49 -17.36 -1.11 -11.89
N GLN A 50 -18.22 -0.82 -12.88
CA GLN A 50 -19.08 0.38 -12.93
C GLN A 50 -19.87 0.65 -11.64
N ASN A 51 -20.20 -0.37 -10.84
CA ASN A 51 -20.89 -0.22 -9.54
C ASN A 51 -20.19 -0.90 -8.35
N HIS A 52 -19.00 -1.50 -8.52
CA HIS A 52 -18.26 -2.11 -7.41
C HIS A 52 -17.01 -1.30 -7.08
N SER A 53 -16.98 -0.78 -5.85
CA SER A 53 -15.79 -0.15 -5.28
C SER A 53 -15.35 -0.89 -4.02
N LEU A 54 -14.06 -1.12 -3.90
CA LEU A 54 -13.43 -1.68 -2.71
C LEU A 54 -12.49 -0.65 -2.09
N TYR A 55 -12.30 -0.73 -0.78
CA TYR A 55 -11.24 0.01 -0.11
C TYR A 55 -10.03 -0.88 0.04
N ALA A 56 -8.93 -0.54 -0.62
CA ALA A 56 -7.62 -1.10 -0.31
C ALA A 56 -7.13 -0.43 0.98
N GLN A 57 -6.93 -1.22 2.04
CA GLN A 57 -6.33 -0.76 3.28
C GLN A 57 -4.81 -0.96 3.21
N PHE A 58 -4.05 0.01 3.72
CA PHE A 58 -2.59 -0.04 3.74
C PHE A 58 -2.09 -0.21 5.17
N GLN A 59 -1.24 -1.20 5.37
CA GLN A 59 -0.50 -1.42 6.61
C GLN A 59 0.99 -1.17 6.34
N TYR A 60 1.64 -0.48 7.27
CA TYR A 60 3.03 -0.07 7.15
C TYR A 60 3.86 -0.82 8.19
N GLU A 61 4.86 -1.58 7.75
CA GLU A 61 5.61 -2.46 8.66
C GLU A 61 6.93 -1.89 9.16
N ARG A 62 7.56 -1.01 8.36
CA ARG A 62 8.92 -0.49 8.59
C ARG A 62 8.94 1.02 8.78
N LEU A 63 7.86 1.59 9.31
CA LEU A 63 7.89 2.96 9.78
C LEU A 63 8.53 2.97 11.17
N SER A 64 9.74 3.54 11.26
CA SER A 64 10.27 3.99 12.54
C SER A 64 9.22 4.90 13.23
N ILE A 65 9.17 4.87 14.56
CA ILE A 65 8.17 5.45 15.50
C ILE A 65 7.82 6.97 15.28
N LEU A 66 8.36 7.61 14.25
CA LEU A 66 8.37 9.05 14.01
C LEU A 66 7.10 9.67 13.39
N CYS A 67 5.91 9.08 13.55
CA CYS A 67 4.66 9.74 13.16
C CYS A 67 3.56 9.54 14.22
N PHE A 68 3.80 10.01 15.45
CA PHE A 68 2.79 10.01 16.53
C PHE A 68 1.57 10.90 16.23
N LEU A 69 1.65 11.85 15.28
CA LEU A 69 0.58 12.79 14.92
C LEU A 69 -0.27 12.33 13.71
N CYS A 70 0.08 11.22 13.08
CA CYS A 70 -0.43 10.79 11.77
C CYS A 70 -1.34 9.55 11.86
N GLY A 71 -1.70 9.15 13.10
CA GLY A 71 -2.62 8.05 13.41
C GLY A 71 -4.06 8.37 13.02
#